data_AF-H6Q7Y0-F1
#
_entry.id   AF-H6Q7Y0-F1
#
_cell.length_a   1.000
_cell.length_b   1.000
_cell.length_c   1.000
_cell.angle_alpha   90.00
_cell.angle_beta   90.00
_cell.angle_gamma   90.00
#
_symmetry.space_group_name_H-M   'P 1'
#
loop_
_entity.id
_entity.type
_entity.pdbx_description
1 polymer ?
#
loop_
_entity_poly.entity_id
_entity_poly.type
_entity_poly.pdbx_seq_one_letter_code
_entity_poly.pdbx_strand_id
1 'polypeptide(L)'
;MWSVAYGLIALALASFVVMYAALHTPSFASVNIADQLYGAKRALYAGKPWLVTDNLTAFNEGVNAAYVVKTYKPAVDSQLGVVYFPLYLPYAYKGEKAERNLKYAVYLGLRECRPAASSSGEPRVLYVVDVALPQLMPWLEVYALVPRNLTEMLQYYYGLYKALGKPPVILLDDPYYGRRYEGLPEFYYVELAKAEWALVRRPDGAYTLYVSAPVEAVGIYVVDYPLALPLSCWDEERARSEPAPNEAPSPPQPPPPG
;
A
#
# COMPACT_ATOMS: atom_id res chain seq x y z
N MET A 1 62.06 -30.05 -41.83
CA MET A 1 60.75 -30.74 -41.95
C MET A 1 60.03 -30.90 -40.61
N TRP A 2 60.74 -31.19 -39.51
CA TRP A 2 60.12 -31.37 -38.18
C TRP A 2 59.46 -30.11 -37.58
N SER A 3 59.95 -28.89 -37.85
CA SER A 3 59.36 -27.67 -37.26
C SER A 3 57.94 -27.34 -37.76
N VAL A 4 57.62 -27.72 -39.00
CA VAL A 4 56.28 -27.51 -39.58
C VAL A 4 55.26 -28.43 -38.90
N ALA A 5 55.65 -29.67 -38.61
CA ALA A 5 54.79 -30.61 -37.89
C ALA A 5 54.47 -30.13 -36.47
N TYR A 6 55.47 -29.64 -35.72
CA TYR A 6 55.25 -29.06 -34.40
C TYR A 6 54.37 -27.80 -34.45
N GLY A 7 54.54 -26.95 -35.48
CA GLY A 7 53.68 -25.79 -35.69
C GLY A 7 52.21 -26.15 -35.94
N LEU A 8 51.96 -27.18 -36.74
CA LEU A 8 50.59 -27.66 -37.01
C LEU A 8 49.93 -28.28 -35.78
N ILE A 9 50.69 -29.05 -34.97
CA ILE A 9 50.20 -29.63 -33.72
C ILE A 9 49.86 -28.51 -32.71
N ALA A 10 50.73 -27.50 -32.58
CA ALA A 10 50.48 -26.36 -31.70
C ALA A 10 49.23 -25.58 -32.12
N LEU A 11 49.03 -25.40 -33.42
CA LEU A 11 47.86 -24.70 -33.96
C LEU A 11 46.57 -25.50 -33.78
N ALA A 12 46.62 -26.82 -33.93
CA ALA A 12 45.51 -27.71 -33.65
C ALA A 12 45.12 -27.72 -32.16
N LEU A 13 46.11 -27.73 -31.26
CA LEU A 13 45.86 -27.62 -29.81
C LEU A 13 45.26 -26.26 -29.44
N ALA A 14 45.80 -25.17 -29.98
CA ALA A 14 45.25 -23.83 -29.74
C ALA A 14 43.81 -23.71 -30.27
N SER A 15 43.54 -24.23 -31.47
CA SER A 15 42.19 -24.30 -32.06
C SER A 15 41.24 -25.10 -31.16
N PHE A 16 41.66 -26.27 -30.68
CA PHE A 16 40.85 -27.10 -29.81
C PHE A 16 40.54 -26.40 -28.49
N VAL A 17 41.52 -25.75 -27.86
CA VAL A 17 41.32 -24.99 -26.61
C VAL A 17 40.34 -23.84 -26.81
N VAL A 18 40.45 -23.09 -27.91
CA VAL A 18 39.53 -21.98 -28.22
C VAL A 18 38.12 -22.49 -28.49
N MET A 19 37.95 -23.54 -29.28
CA MET A 19 36.63 -24.14 -29.54
C MET A 19 36.02 -24.76 -28.29
N TYR A 20 36.82 -25.45 -27.48
CA TYR A 20 36.38 -26.04 -26.22
C TYR A 20 35.91 -24.94 -25.26
N ALA A 21 36.70 -23.87 -25.11
CA ALA A 21 36.33 -22.71 -24.32
C ALA A 21 35.04 -22.06 -24.85
N ALA A 22 34.89 -21.87 -26.16
CA ALA A 22 33.69 -21.27 -26.74
C ALA A 22 32.42 -22.14 -26.58
N LEU A 23 32.54 -23.47 -26.65
CA LEU A 23 31.41 -24.39 -26.42
C LEU A 23 31.04 -24.53 -24.94
N HIS A 24 32.03 -24.41 -24.05
CA HIS A 24 31.87 -24.72 -22.62
C HIS A 24 31.94 -23.48 -21.73
N THR A 25 32.12 -22.28 -22.27
CA THR A 25 31.80 -21.06 -21.53
C THR A 25 30.30 -21.08 -21.31
N PRO A 26 29.82 -21.22 -20.05
CA PRO A 26 28.41 -21.13 -19.79
C PRO A 26 27.93 -19.79 -20.35
N SER A 27 26.86 -19.81 -21.15
CA SER A 27 26.22 -18.57 -21.55
C SER A 27 25.82 -17.87 -20.25
N PHE A 28 26.49 -16.77 -19.91
CA PHE A 28 26.07 -15.91 -18.82
C PHE A 28 24.76 -15.28 -19.27
N ALA A 29 23.64 -15.94 -19.00
CA ALA A 29 22.34 -15.29 -19.09
C ALA A 29 22.41 -14.13 -18.10
N SER A 30 22.44 -12.90 -18.60
CA SER A 30 22.45 -11.72 -17.75
C SER A 30 21.21 -11.78 -16.86
N VAL A 31 21.42 -11.96 -15.56
CA VAL A 31 20.34 -11.93 -14.59
C VAL A 31 19.95 -10.48 -14.39
N ASN A 32 18.85 -10.05 -15.00
CA ASN A 32 18.30 -8.73 -14.72
C ASN A 32 17.51 -8.77 -13.40
N ILE A 33 18.19 -8.50 -12.29
CA ILE A 33 17.60 -8.45 -10.95
C ILE A 33 16.48 -7.40 -10.86
N ALA A 34 16.60 -6.29 -11.60
CA ALA A 34 15.58 -5.24 -11.62
C ALA A 34 14.27 -5.74 -12.25
N ASP A 35 14.34 -6.46 -13.37
CA ASP A 35 13.15 -7.05 -14.01
C ASP A 35 12.47 -8.06 -13.09
N GLN A 36 13.25 -8.90 -12.38
CA GLN A 36 12.70 -9.83 -11.39
C GLN A 36 12.05 -9.06 -10.22
N LEU A 37 12.69 -8.01 -9.70
CA LEU A 37 12.10 -7.19 -8.65
C LEU A 37 10.78 -6.53 -9.10
N TYR A 38 10.72 -5.96 -10.32
CA TYR A 38 9.48 -5.38 -10.84
C TYR A 38 8.43 -6.44 -11.16
N GLY A 39 8.82 -7.62 -11.61
CA GLY A 39 7.94 -8.78 -11.80
C GLY A 39 7.27 -9.18 -10.49
N ALA A 40 8.07 -9.37 -9.43
CA ALA A 40 7.59 -9.70 -8.10
C ALA A 40 6.59 -8.66 -7.56
N LYS A 41 6.95 -7.37 -7.65
CA LYS A 41 6.11 -6.24 -7.23
C LYS A 41 4.82 -6.13 -8.06
N ARG A 42 4.90 -6.30 -9.38
CA ARG A 42 3.73 -6.27 -10.26
C ARG A 42 2.78 -7.42 -9.97
N ALA A 43 3.30 -8.61 -9.65
CA ALA A 43 2.47 -9.73 -9.23
C ALA A 43 1.72 -9.42 -7.92
N LEU A 44 2.36 -8.74 -6.97
CA LEU A 44 1.72 -8.26 -5.74
C LEU A 44 0.66 -7.16 -5.99
N TYR A 45 0.81 -6.37 -7.03
CA TYR A 45 -0.09 -5.26 -7.35
C TYR A 45 -1.28 -5.65 -8.24
N ALA A 46 -1.03 -6.28 -9.39
CA ALA A 46 -2.03 -6.48 -10.44
C ALA A 46 -2.80 -7.81 -10.35
N GLY A 47 -2.34 -8.77 -9.55
CA GLY A 47 -2.92 -10.12 -9.48
C GLY A 47 -4.07 -10.30 -8.48
N LYS A 48 -4.54 -9.22 -7.82
CA LYS A 48 -5.36 -9.29 -6.59
C LYS A 48 -4.87 -10.38 -5.60
N PRO A 49 -3.57 -10.44 -5.26
CA PRO A 49 -3.05 -11.54 -4.45
C PRO A 49 -3.41 -11.41 -2.97
N TRP A 50 -4.03 -10.29 -2.57
CA TRP A 50 -4.32 -10.00 -1.18
C TRP A 50 -5.58 -10.72 -0.71
N LEU A 51 -5.40 -11.68 0.19
CA LEU A 51 -6.47 -12.22 1.02
C LEU A 51 -6.89 -11.13 2.01
N VAL A 52 -8.05 -10.53 1.76
CA VAL A 52 -8.63 -9.51 2.64
C VAL A 52 -9.24 -10.18 3.86
N THR A 53 -8.88 -9.71 5.05
CA THR A 53 -9.40 -10.23 6.32
C THR A 53 -9.57 -9.09 7.34
N ASP A 54 -10.65 -9.14 8.12
CA ASP A 54 -10.86 -8.30 9.31
C ASP A 54 -10.52 -9.04 10.61
N ASN A 55 -10.04 -10.27 10.52
CA ASN A 55 -9.52 -11.04 11.64
C ASN A 55 -8.00 -10.86 11.76
N LEU A 56 -7.57 -10.22 12.86
CA LEU A 56 -6.16 -9.94 13.13
C LEU A 56 -5.31 -11.21 13.28
N THR A 57 -5.85 -12.28 13.87
CA THR A 57 -5.14 -13.57 14.00
C THR A 57 -4.88 -14.17 12.61
N ALA A 58 -5.90 -14.17 11.75
CA ALA A 58 -5.77 -14.64 10.37
C ALA A 58 -4.76 -13.80 9.57
N PHE A 59 -4.73 -12.48 9.78
CA PHE A 59 -3.70 -11.62 9.18
C PHE A 59 -2.29 -11.92 9.70
N ASN A 60 -2.14 -12.18 11.00
CA ASN A 60 -0.85 -12.46 11.62
C ASN A 60 -0.24 -13.77 11.10
N GLU A 61 -1.06 -14.79 10.88
CA GLU A 61 -0.66 -16.10 10.36
C GLU A 61 -0.57 -16.14 8.83
N GLY A 62 -1.35 -15.30 8.14
CA GLY A 62 -1.42 -15.26 6.69
C GLY A 62 -0.21 -14.63 6.01
N VAL A 63 -0.06 -14.94 4.72
CA VAL A 63 0.89 -14.34 3.79
C VAL A 63 0.12 -13.88 2.55
N ASN A 64 0.54 -12.77 1.94
CA ASN A 64 -0.25 -12.07 0.92
C ASN A 64 -1.65 -11.74 1.46
N ALA A 65 -1.68 -11.13 2.62
CA ALA A 65 -2.91 -10.75 3.32
C ALA A 65 -2.99 -9.22 3.46
N ALA A 66 -4.21 -8.71 3.39
CA ALA A 66 -4.54 -7.34 3.72
C ALA A 66 -5.48 -7.33 4.93
N TYR A 67 -5.06 -6.69 6.02
CA TYR A 67 -5.91 -6.46 7.18
C TYR A 67 -6.77 -5.23 6.93
N VAL A 68 -8.07 -5.36 7.17
CA VAL A 68 -9.02 -4.27 7.01
C VAL A 68 -9.81 -4.01 8.28
N VAL A 69 -10.20 -2.75 8.49
CA VAL A 69 -11.05 -2.32 9.60
C VAL A 69 -12.40 -1.89 9.04
N LYS A 70 -13.49 -2.36 9.67
CA LYS A 70 -14.86 -2.02 9.26
C LYS A 70 -15.25 -0.66 9.82
N THR A 71 -15.73 0.23 8.95
CA THR A 71 -16.39 1.49 9.32
C THR A 71 -17.78 1.58 8.68
N TYR A 72 -18.55 2.59 9.05
CA TYR A 72 -19.88 2.86 8.47
C TYR A 72 -19.90 4.26 7.85
N LYS A 73 -20.33 4.35 6.60
CA LYS A 73 -20.36 5.61 5.85
C LYS A 73 -21.78 5.94 5.38
N PRO A 74 -22.13 7.23 5.32
CA PRO A 74 -23.43 7.64 4.81
C PRO A 74 -23.47 7.52 3.27
N ALA A 75 -24.63 7.16 2.74
CA ALA A 75 -24.98 7.24 1.34
C ALA A 75 -26.45 7.64 1.19
N VAL A 76 -26.85 8.08 0.00
CA VAL A 76 -28.24 8.43 -0.29
C VAL A 76 -28.90 7.30 -1.05
N ASP A 77 -29.94 6.72 -0.47
CA ASP A 77 -30.81 5.76 -1.12
C ASP A 77 -32.13 6.44 -1.53
N SER A 78 -32.58 6.17 -2.75
CA SER A 78 -33.79 6.81 -3.30
C SER A 78 -35.08 6.40 -2.58
N GLN A 79 -35.09 5.27 -1.87
CA GLN A 79 -36.26 4.78 -1.14
C GLN A 79 -36.19 5.05 0.36
N LEU A 80 -34.99 4.94 0.94
CA LEU A 80 -34.79 5.00 2.40
C LEU A 80 -34.22 6.34 2.89
N GLY A 81 -33.84 7.24 1.98
CA GLY A 81 -33.14 8.47 2.33
C GLY A 81 -31.67 8.20 2.70
N VAL A 82 -31.14 8.89 3.71
CA VAL A 82 -29.76 8.68 4.14
C VAL A 82 -29.63 7.36 4.87
N VAL A 83 -28.76 6.48 4.36
CA VAL A 83 -28.46 5.17 4.95
C VAL A 83 -26.98 5.07 5.28
N TYR A 84 -26.65 4.30 6.30
CA TYR A 84 -25.26 3.97 6.63
C TYR A 84 -24.95 2.55 6.14
N PHE A 85 -23.88 2.42 5.38
CA PHE A 85 -23.44 1.14 4.84
C PHE A 85 -22.03 0.81 5.36
N PRO A 86 -21.72 -0.49 5.53
CA PRO A 86 -20.39 -0.89 5.97
C PRO A 86 -19.36 -0.74 4.83
N LEU A 87 -18.18 -0.22 5.17
CA LEU A 87 -17.03 -0.05 4.28
C LEU A 87 -15.78 -0.55 4.99
N TYR A 88 -14.93 -1.31 4.31
CA TYR A 88 -13.65 -1.76 4.85
C TYR A 88 -12.53 -0.79 4.46
N LEU A 89 -11.70 -0.40 5.44
CA LEU A 89 -10.51 0.43 5.26
C LEU A 89 -9.25 -0.43 5.33
N PRO A 90 -8.33 -0.37 4.34
CA PRO A 90 -7.08 -1.12 4.39
C PRO A 90 -6.14 -0.55 5.45
N TYR A 91 -5.72 -1.39 6.38
CA TYR A 91 -5.00 -0.98 7.58
C TYR A 91 -3.59 -1.58 7.63
N ALA A 92 -3.39 -2.77 7.07
CA ALA A 92 -2.06 -3.37 6.96
C ALA A 92 -1.96 -4.33 5.78
N TYR A 93 -0.73 -4.55 5.32
CA TYR A 93 -0.36 -5.50 4.29
C TYR A 93 0.81 -6.35 4.75
N LYS A 94 0.76 -7.63 4.41
CA LYS A 94 1.89 -8.55 4.54
C LYS A 94 1.96 -9.40 3.29
N GLY A 95 2.95 -9.15 2.45
CA GLY A 95 3.07 -9.81 1.16
C GLY A 95 4.49 -10.27 0.88
N GLU A 96 4.59 -11.35 0.11
CA GLU A 96 5.84 -11.80 -0.45
C GLU A 96 5.64 -12.42 -1.83
N LYS A 97 6.65 -12.21 -2.67
CA LYS A 97 6.72 -12.85 -3.97
C LYS A 97 8.16 -13.21 -4.30
N ALA A 98 8.36 -14.46 -4.67
CA ALA A 98 9.63 -14.96 -5.16
C ALA A 98 9.64 -15.01 -6.68
N GLU A 99 10.74 -14.56 -7.26
CA GLU A 99 11.17 -14.81 -8.63
C GLU A 99 12.38 -15.76 -8.61
N ARG A 100 12.93 -16.10 -9.79
CA ARG A 100 14.00 -17.10 -9.92
C ARG A 100 15.17 -16.89 -8.96
N ASN A 101 15.64 -15.65 -8.80
CA ASN A 101 16.85 -15.34 -8.04
C ASN A 101 16.62 -14.31 -6.92
N LEU A 102 15.38 -13.90 -6.67
CA LEU A 102 15.07 -12.85 -5.69
C LEU A 102 13.74 -13.13 -4.98
N LYS A 103 13.72 -12.92 -3.65
CA LYS A 103 12.49 -12.86 -2.86
C LYS A 103 12.22 -11.41 -2.46
N TYR A 104 11.09 -10.88 -2.89
CA TYR A 104 10.56 -9.61 -2.41
C TYR A 104 9.57 -9.87 -1.27
N ALA A 105 9.68 -9.12 -0.19
CA ALA A 105 8.74 -9.15 0.93
C ALA A 105 8.39 -7.71 1.32
N VAL A 106 7.15 -7.47 1.73
CA VAL A 106 6.70 -6.17 2.18
C VAL A 106 5.77 -6.34 3.36
N TYR A 107 6.01 -5.52 4.37
CA TYR A 107 5.08 -5.28 5.45
C TYR A 107 4.85 -3.78 5.59
N LEU A 108 3.58 -3.40 5.55
CA LEU A 108 3.11 -2.07 5.91
C LEU A 108 2.01 -2.25 6.95
N GLY A 109 2.15 -1.65 8.12
CA GLY A 109 1.12 -1.68 9.16
C GLY A 109 0.83 -0.27 9.65
N LEU A 110 -0.38 0.22 9.43
CA LEU A 110 -0.81 1.48 10.02
C LEU A 110 -0.93 1.28 11.53
N ARG A 111 -0.09 1.99 12.29
CA ARG A 111 -0.02 1.90 13.75
C ARG A 111 -1.01 2.86 14.38
N GLU A 112 -0.99 4.10 13.92
CA GLU A 112 -1.92 5.13 14.37
C GLU A 112 -2.06 6.22 13.31
N CYS A 113 -3.20 6.90 13.38
CA CYS A 113 -3.39 8.22 12.83
C CYS A 113 -3.68 9.18 13.97
N ARG A 114 -3.03 10.34 13.96
CA ARG A 114 -3.38 11.44 14.87
C ARG A 114 -3.40 12.80 14.17
N PRO A 115 -4.22 13.74 14.67
CA PRO A 115 -4.23 15.10 14.16
C PRO A 115 -2.84 15.72 14.28
N ALA A 116 -2.48 16.49 13.27
CA ALA A 116 -1.21 17.22 13.19
C ALA A 116 -1.44 18.59 12.56
N ALA A 117 -0.39 19.41 12.55
CA ALA A 117 -0.36 20.65 11.82
C ALA A 117 0.87 20.67 10.91
N SER A 118 0.74 21.26 9.72
CA SER A 118 1.88 21.59 8.89
C SER A 118 2.76 22.64 9.58
N SER A 119 3.97 22.86 9.05
CA SER A 119 4.82 23.98 9.48
C SER A 119 4.18 25.36 9.28
N SER A 120 3.21 25.47 8.37
CA SER A 120 2.39 26.66 8.13
C SER A 120 1.14 26.76 9.01
N GLY A 121 0.87 25.77 9.87
CA GLY A 121 -0.29 25.75 10.78
C GLY A 121 -1.58 25.19 10.18
N GLU A 122 -1.54 24.66 8.95
CA GLU A 122 -2.70 24.01 8.34
C GLU A 122 -3.00 22.68 9.02
N PRO A 123 -4.27 22.32 9.25
CA PRO A 123 -4.64 21.04 9.84
C PRO A 123 -4.25 19.89 8.90
N ARG A 124 -3.66 18.84 9.46
CA ARG A 124 -3.19 17.65 8.77
C ARG A 124 -3.49 16.40 9.58
N VAL A 125 -3.39 15.25 8.93
CA VAL A 125 -3.47 13.92 9.54
C VAL A 125 -2.08 13.31 9.45
N LEU A 126 -1.50 12.90 10.58
CA LEU A 126 -0.23 12.19 10.63
C LEU A 126 -0.47 10.69 10.69
N TYR A 127 -0.11 9.99 9.61
CA TYR A 127 -0.09 8.54 9.57
C TYR A 127 1.27 8.05 10.08
N VAL A 128 1.24 7.14 11.06
CA VAL A 128 2.41 6.45 11.58
C VAL A 128 2.33 5.00 11.12
N VAL A 129 3.22 4.63 10.20
CA VAL A 129 3.19 3.32 9.54
C VAL A 129 4.45 2.55 9.90
N ASP A 130 4.28 1.34 10.42
CA ASP A 130 5.34 0.37 10.57
C ASP A 130 5.70 -0.24 9.22
N VAL A 131 6.98 -0.23 8.92
CA VAL A 131 7.50 -0.66 7.63
C VAL A 131 8.59 -1.69 7.84
N ALA A 132 8.41 -2.87 7.25
CA ALA A 132 9.48 -3.84 7.07
C ALA A 132 9.60 -4.17 5.59
N LEU A 133 10.70 -3.70 4.99
CA LEU A 133 10.99 -3.80 3.58
C LEU A 133 12.42 -4.29 3.39
N PRO A 134 12.72 -5.03 2.32
CA PRO A 134 14.10 -5.32 1.94
C PRO A 134 14.82 -3.99 1.70
N GLN A 135 16.12 -3.95 2.00
CA GLN A 135 17.01 -2.76 1.92
C GLN A 135 17.03 -2.02 0.56
N LEU A 136 16.31 -2.51 -0.45
CA LEU A 136 16.29 -2.02 -1.82
C LEU A 136 14.90 -1.48 -2.18
N MET A 137 14.48 -0.38 -1.56
CA MET A 137 13.46 0.50 -2.12
C MET A 137 14.13 1.71 -2.75
N PRO A 138 14.55 1.66 -4.02
CA PRO A 138 15.05 2.85 -4.69
C PRO A 138 13.96 3.92 -4.88
N TRP A 139 12.67 3.54 -4.80
CA TRP A 139 11.55 4.37 -5.25
C TRP A 139 10.36 4.37 -4.28
N LEU A 140 10.62 4.79 -3.03
CA LEU A 140 9.54 5.07 -2.09
C LEU A 140 8.92 6.44 -2.40
N GLU A 141 7.64 6.46 -2.72
CA GLU A 141 6.84 7.66 -2.85
C GLU A 141 5.56 7.51 -2.03
N VAL A 142 5.01 8.63 -1.55
CA VAL A 142 3.76 8.60 -0.80
C VAL A 142 2.83 9.69 -1.31
N TYR A 143 1.57 9.32 -1.52
CA TYR A 143 0.52 10.21 -2.00
C TYR A 143 -0.65 10.19 -1.02
N ALA A 144 -1.25 11.34 -0.76
CA ALA A 144 -2.54 11.45 -0.10
C ALA A 144 -3.66 11.26 -1.13
N LEU A 145 -4.71 10.56 -0.73
CA LEU A 145 -5.87 10.24 -1.57
C LEU A 145 -7.00 11.22 -1.24
N VAL A 146 -7.05 12.34 -1.95
CA VAL A 146 -8.04 13.40 -1.69
C VAL A 146 -9.25 13.20 -2.59
N PRO A 147 -10.47 12.97 -2.09
CA PRO A 147 -11.64 12.82 -2.94
C PRO A 147 -11.90 14.10 -3.75
N ARG A 148 -12.13 13.96 -5.06
CA ARG A 148 -12.64 15.05 -5.90
C ARG A 148 -14.07 15.42 -5.49
N ASN A 149 -14.87 14.40 -5.19
CA ASN A 149 -16.21 14.53 -4.66
C ASN A 149 -16.49 13.35 -3.72
N LEU A 150 -16.47 13.63 -2.42
CA LEU A 150 -16.65 12.62 -1.40
C LEU A 150 -18.02 11.93 -1.48
N THR A 151 -19.08 12.70 -1.75
CA THR A 151 -20.45 12.16 -1.83
C THR A 151 -20.59 11.19 -3.00
N GLU A 152 -20.04 11.55 -4.16
CA GLU A 152 -20.07 10.68 -5.34
C GLU A 152 -19.26 9.40 -5.14
N MET A 153 -18.07 9.51 -4.53
CA MET A 153 -17.24 8.37 -4.17
C MET A 153 -17.99 7.42 -3.21
N LEU A 154 -18.62 7.94 -2.16
CA LEU A 154 -19.38 7.12 -1.22
C LEU A 154 -20.60 6.47 -1.88
N GLN A 155 -21.28 7.18 -2.78
CA GLN A 155 -22.40 6.64 -3.54
C GLN A 155 -21.96 5.48 -4.46
N TYR A 156 -20.78 5.59 -5.07
CA TYR A 156 -20.17 4.51 -5.86
C TYR A 156 -19.93 3.25 -5.01
N TYR A 157 -19.29 3.37 -3.85
CA TYR A 157 -19.08 2.24 -2.94
C TYR A 157 -20.39 1.68 -2.39
N TYR A 158 -21.40 2.51 -2.15
CA TYR A 158 -22.73 2.05 -1.77
C TYR A 158 -23.37 1.20 -2.88
N GLY A 159 -23.18 1.59 -4.15
CA GLY A 159 -23.58 0.78 -5.31
C GLY A 159 -22.90 -0.59 -5.33
N LEU A 160 -21.59 -0.64 -5.07
CA LEU A 160 -20.84 -1.90 -4.95
C LEU A 160 -21.36 -2.77 -3.80
N TYR A 161 -21.61 -2.17 -2.63
CA TYR A 161 -22.19 -2.86 -1.47
C TYR A 161 -23.53 -3.51 -1.83
N LYS A 162 -24.44 -2.78 -2.48
CA LYS A 162 -25.74 -3.30 -2.91
C LYS A 162 -25.61 -4.42 -3.95
N ALA A 163 -24.69 -4.29 -4.89
CA ALA A 163 -24.50 -5.27 -5.96
C ALA A 163 -23.87 -6.57 -5.47
N LEU A 164 -22.89 -6.47 -4.54
CA LEU A 164 -22.12 -7.62 -4.06
C LEU A 164 -22.71 -8.27 -2.80
N GLY A 165 -23.57 -7.56 -2.06
CA GLY A 165 -24.13 -8.04 -0.79
C GLY A 165 -23.10 -8.19 0.34
N LYS A 166 -21.90 -7.62 0.18
CA LYS A 166 -20.81 -7.63 1.16
C LYS A 166 -20.13 -6.26 1.23
N PRO A 167 -19.55 -5.86 2.37
CA PRO A 167 -18.88 -4.58 2.49
C PRO A 167 -17.70 -4.51 1.51
N PRO A 168 -17.62 -3.48 0.64
CA PRO A 168 -16.47 -3.30 -0.24
C PRO A 168 -15.27 -2.81 0.55
N VAL A 169 -14.07 -3.10 0.06
CA VAL A 169 -12.82 -2.51 0.56
C VAL A 169 -12.49 -1.27 -0.25
N ILE A 170 -12.40 -0.12 0.43
CA ILE A 170 -12.02 1.13 -0.22
C ILE A 170 -10.65 0.96 -0.90
N LEU A 171 -10.52 1.45 -2.12
CA LEU A 171 -9.28 1.48 -2.93
C LEU A 171 -8.76 0.11 -3.39
N LEU A 172 -9.21 -1.01 -2.83
CA LEU A 172 -8.81 -2.37 -3.28
C LEU A 172 -9.85 -3.03 -4.19
N ASP A 173 -11.14 -2.81 -3.92
CA ASP A 173 -12.23 -3.38 -4.71
C ASP A 173 -12.61 -2.52 -5.93
N ASP A 174 -11.90 -1.41 -6.15
CA ASP A 174 -12.01 -0.65 -7.38
C ASP A 174 -11.61 -1.55 -8.58
N PRO A 175 -12.41 -1.61 -9.66
CA PRO A 175 -12.11 -2.44 -10.83
C PRO A 175 -10.80 -2.05 -11.55
N TYR A 176 -10.22 -0.92 -11.18
CA TYR A 176 -9.03 -0.34 -11.76
C TYR A 176 -7.81 -0.42 -10.84
N TYR A 177 -7.97 -0.93 -9.62
CA TYR A 177 -6.86 -1.24 -8.72
C TYR A 177 -5.86 -2.18 -9.41
N GLY A 178 -4.59 -1.78 -9.45
CA GLY A 178 -3.54 -2.58 -10.09
C GLY A 178 -3.20 -2.19 -11.54
N ARG A 179 -3.98 -1.34 -12.23
CA ARG A 179 -3.83 -1.08 -13.68
C ARG A 179 -3.04 0.17 -14.01
N ARG A 180 -1.71 0.11 -13.94
CA ARG A 180 -0.88 1.31 -14.10
C ARG A 180 -0.91 2.05 -15.46
N TYR A 181 -1.52 1.50 -16.52
CA TYR A 181 -1.37 2.03 -17.89
C TYR A 181 -2.67 2.25 -18.69
N GLU A 182 -3.84 2.15 -18.07
CA GLU A 182 -5.11 2.39 -18.75
C GLU A 182 -5.85 3.52 -18.05
N GLY A 183 -5.49 4.80 -18.31
CA GLY A 183 -6.11 6.01 -17.74
C GLY A 183 -7.35 5.77 -16.86
N LEU A 184 -7.14 5.71 -15.55
CA LEU A 184 -8.03 4.98 -14.61
C LEU A 184 -8.99 5.89 -13.84
N PRO A 185 -10.18 5.38 -13.46
CA PRO A 185 -11.15 6.09 -12.65
C PRO A 185 -10.97 6.03 -11.12
N GLU A 186 -9.95 5.36 -10.58
CA GLU A 186 -9.49 5.69 -9.22
C GLU A 186 -9.13 7.19 -9.15
N PHE A 187 -8.50 7.72 -10.21
CA PHE A 187 -8.27 9.16 -10.39
C PHE A 187 -9.54 9.97 -10.70
N TYR A 188 -10.67 9.31 -10.97
CA TYR A 188 -11.96 9.96 -11.20
C TYR A 188 -12.59 10.39 -9.88
N TYR A 189 -12.44 9.56 -8.84
CA TYR A 189 -12.99 9.86 -7.51
C TYR A 189 -11.96 10.47 -6.56
N VAL A 190 -10.67 10.18 -6.73
CA VAL A 190 -9.60 10.78 -5.92
C VAL A 190 -8.57 11.51 -6.77
N GLU A 191 -7.97 12.53 -6.18
CA GLU A 191 -6.77 13.20 -6.66
C GLU A 191 -5.58 12.76 -5.81
N LEU A 192 -4.46 12.44 -6.47
CA LEU A 192 -3.20 12.13 -5.78
C LEU A 192 -2.47 13.44 -5.47
N ALA A 193 -2.56 13.87 -4.23
CA ALA A 193 -1.71 14.93 -3.72
C ALA A 193 -0.41 14.33 -3.20
N LYS A 194 0.75 14.87 -3.58
CA LYS A 194 2.03 14.39 -3.02
C LYS A 194 2.03 14.63 -1.51
N ALA A 195 2.27 13.58 -0.73
CA ALA A 195 2.34 13.69 0.72
C ALA A 195 3.77 14.01 1.18
N GLU A 196 3.89 14.77 2.26
CA GLU A 196 5.16 14.92 2.95
C GLU A 196 5.39 13.68 3.81
N TRP A 197 6.57 13.08 3.72
CA TRP A 197 6.86 11.87 4.49
C TRP A 197 8.31 11.79 4.92
N ALA A 198 8.54 11.06 6.00
CA ALA A 198 9.87 10.75 6.52
C ALA A 198 9.95 9.28 6.93
N LEU A 199 10.98 8.59 6.45
CA LEU A 199 11.26 7.21 6.85
C LEU A 199 12.36 7.22 7.90
N VAL A 200 12.02 6.80 9.12
CA VAL A 200 12.93 6.82 10.27
C VAL A 200 13.26 5.39 10.68
N ARG A 201 14.56 5.09 10.80
CA ARG A 201 15.01 3.79 11.32
C ARG A 201 14.83 3.77 12.84
N ARG A 202 14.15 2.73 13.34
CA ARG A 202 13.94 2.48 14.77
C ARG A 202 15.14 1.77 15.41
N PRO A 203 15.31 1.87 16.75
CA PRO A 203 16.39 1.20 17.47
C PRO A 203 16.39 -0.33 17.34
N ASP A 204 15.22 -0.94 17.16
CA ASP A 204 15.05 -2.39 16.92
C ASP A 204 15.40 -2.82 15.49
N GLY A 205 15.84 -1.89 14.65
CA GLY A 205 16.24 -2.13 13.26
C GLY A 205 15.11 -2.07 12.25
N ALA A 206 13.85 -1.93 12.67
CA ALA A 206 12.70 -1.71 11.80
C ALA A 206 12.62 -0.25 11.32
N TYR A 207 11.67 0.05 10.44
CA TYR A 207 11.43 1.42 9.99
C TYR A 207 10.02 1.88 10.39
N THR A 208 9.90 3.18 10.62
CA THR A 208 8.62 3.87 10.76
C THR A 208 8.54 4.95 9.70
N LEU A 209 7.49 4.87 8.89
CA LEU A 209 7.15 5.88 7.90
C LEU A 209 6.12 6.83 8.51
N TYR A 210 6.51 8.09 8.66
CA TYR A 210 5.63 9.17 9.05
C TYR A 210 5.13 9.86 7.78
N VAL A 211 3.82 10.05 7.65
CA VAL A 211 3.22 10.68 6.47
C VAL A 211 2.24 11.75 6.93
N SER A 212 2.43 12.97 6.44
CA SER A 212 1.51 14.10 6.63
C SER A 212 0.60 14.21 5.41
N ALA A 213 -0.70 14.06 5.62
CA ALA A 213 -1.73 14.19 4.59
C ALA A 213 -2.74 15.29 4.95
N PRO A 214 -3.40 15.91 3.95
CA PRO A 214 -4.54 16.80 4.19
C PRO A 214 -5.68 16.10 4.95
N VAL A 215 -6.47 16.86 5.71
CA VAL A 215 -7.60 16.30 6.49
C VAL A 215 -8.75 15.77 5.62
N GLU A 216 -8.80 16.21 4.37
CA GLU A 216 -9.75 15.76 3.37
C GLU A 216 -9.38 14.39 2.79
N ALA A 217 -8.13 13.93 2.99
CA ALA A 217 -7.67 12.67 2.45
C ALA A 217 -8.38 11.48 3.10
N VAL A 218 -8.86 10.55 2.28
CA VAL A 218 -9.50 9.30 2.74
C VAL A 218 -8.50 8.18 2.95
N GLY A 219 -7.21 8.45 2.76
CA GLY A 219 -6.11 7.52 2.95
C GLY A 219 -4.83 8.01 2.30
N ILE A 220 -3.83 7.14 2.26
CA ILE A 220 -2.54 7.36 1.60
C ILE A 220 -2.20 6.17 0.69
N TYR A 221 -1.47 6.41 -0.40
CA TYR A 221 -0.77 5.37 -1.15
C TYR A 221 0.70 5.36 -0.76
N VAL A 222 1.19 4.22 -0.26
CA VAL A 222 2.63 3.96 -0.15
C VAL A 222 3.06 3.22 -1.41
N VAL A 223 3.94 3.86 -2.19
CA VAL A 223 4.38 3.40 -3.49
C VAL A 223 5.82 2.94 -3.41
N ASP A 224 6.06 1.69 -3.80
CA ASP A 224 7.37 1.14 -4.09
C ASP A 224 7.33 0.58 -5.52
N TYR A 225 7.56 1.45 -6.51
CA TYR A 225 7.25 1.21 -7.91
C TYR A 225 7.62 -0.23 -8.37
N PRO A 226 6.72 -0.97 -9.06
CA PRO A 226 5.35 -0.59 -9.44
C PRO A 226 4.26 -0.88 -8.41
N LEU A 227 4.61 -1.33 -7.21
CA LEU A 227 3.63 -1.65 -6.18
C LEU A 227 3.10 -0.37 -5.55
N ALA A 228 1.77 -0.25 -5.43
CA ALA A 228 1.10 0.81 -4.70
C ALA A 228 0.08 0.20 -3.71
N LEU A 229 0.24 0.49 -2.43
CA LEU A 229 -0.55 -0.08 -1.35
C LEU A 229 -1.30 1.03 -0.60
N PRO A 230 -2.65 1.03 -0.66
CA PRO A 230 -3.45 2.04 0.03
C PRO A 230 -3.54 1.75 1.53
N LEU A 231 -3.35 2.74 2.39
CA LEU A 231 -3.65 2.66 3.82
C LEU A 231 -4.67 3.72 4.19
N SER A 232 -5.60 3.40 5.07
CA SER A 232 -6.64 4.32 5.51
C SER A 232 -7.05 4.07 6.96
N CYS A 233 -7.11 5.16 7.72
CA CYS A 233 -7.71 5.27 9.04
C CYS A 233 -8.86 6.28 9.03
N TRP A 234 -9.48 6.47 7.86
CA TRP A 234 -10.49 7.48 7.62
C TRP A 234 -11.66 7.35 8.61
N ASP A 235 -11.73 8.32 9.54
CA ASP A 235 -12.67 8.51 10.67
C ASP A 235 -12.16 8.18 12.08
N GLU A 236 -11.04 7.47 12.25
CA GLU A 236 -10.56 7.13 13.60
C GLU A 236 -10.11 8.35 14.41
N GLU A 237 -9.80 9.47 13.74
CA GLU A 237 -9.48 10.73 14.40
C GLU A 237 -10.69 11.59 14.72
N ARG A 238 -11.74 11.62 13.88
CA ARG A 238 -12.95 12.39 14.19
C ARG A 238 -13.60 11.89 15.46
N ALA A 239 -13.62 10.57 15.67
CA ALA A 239 -14.11 9.96 16.89
C ALA A 239 -13.25 10.26 18.15
N ARG A 240 -11.98 10.65 17.97
CA ARG A 240 -11.06 10.99 19.08
C ARG A 240 -10.93 12.49 19.34
N SER A 241 -11.41 13.32 18.41
CA SER A 241 -11.39 14.78 18.48
C SER A 241 -12.75 15.41 18.78
N GLU A 242 -13.83 14.62 18.83
CA GLU A 242 -15.07 15.03 19.51
C GLU A 242 -14.88 14.95 21.03
N PRO A 243 -15.05 16.04 21.79
CA PRO A 243 -15.22 15.94 23.23
C PRO A 243 -16.48 15.11 23.51
N ALA A 244 -16.39 14.16 24.45
CA ALA A 244 -17.52 13.34 24.86
C ALA A 244 -18.77 14.21 25.11
N PRO A 245 -19.97 13.85 24.62
CA PRO A 245 -21.19 14.55 24.97
C PRO A 245 -21.60 14.12 26.38
N ASN A 246 -20.92 14.66 27.39
CA ASN A 246 -21.23 14.47 28.81
C ASN A 246 -20.93 15.76 29.59
N GLU A 247 -21.82 16.73 29.43
CA GLU A 247 -22.32 17.49 30.58
C GLU A 247 -23.82 17.67 30.35
N ALA A 248 -24.62 16.75 30.91
CA ALA A 248 -26.03 17.03 31.14
C ALA A 248 -26.11 18.27 32.06
N PRO A 249 -27.00 19.24 31.81
CA PRO A 249 -27.13 20.40 32.67
C PRO A 249 -27.53 19.93 34.08
N SER A 250 -26.69 20.24 35.07
CA SER A 250 -27.00 20.02 36.48
C SER A 250 -28.36 20.65 36.82
N PRO A 251 -29.25 19.94 37.55
CA PRO A 251 -30.50 20.53 37.97
C PRO A 251 -30.25 21.76 38.86
N PRO A 252 -31.12 22.79 38.78
CA PRO A 252 -30.91 24.03 39.52
C PRO A 252 -30.87 23.76 41.03
N GLN A 253 -29.81 24.25 41.68
CA GLN A 253 -29.69 24.20 43.13
C GLN A 253 -30.79 25.07 43.79
N PRO A 254 -31.45 24.59 44.86
CA PRO A 254 -32.41 25.41 45.59
C PRO A 254 -31.69 26.57 46.30
N PRO A 255 -32.36 27.73 46.45
CA PRO A 255 -31.76 28.90 47.08
C PRO A 255 -31.42 28.63 48.55
N PRO A 256 -30.36 29.26 49.08
CA PRO A 256 -29.92 29.05 50.45
C PRO A 256 -30.98 29.53 51.45
N PRO A 257 -31.12 28.86 52.60
CA PRO A 257 -31.98 29.33 53.68
C PRO A 257 -31.44 30.65 54.23
N GLY A 258 -32.35 31.61 54.44
CA GLY A 258 -32.06 32.92 55.04
C GLY A 258 -31.77 32.86 56.53
#